data_AF-A0A7C4KFD2-F1
#
_entry.id   AF-A0A7C4KFD2-F1
#
_cell.length_a   1.000
_cell.length_b   1.000
_cell.length_c   1.000
_cell.angle_alpha   90.00
_cell.angle_beta   90.00
_cell.angle_gamma   90.00
#
_symmetry.space_group_name_H-M   'P 1'
#
loop_
_entity.id
_entity.type
_entity.pdbx_description
1 polymer ?
#
loop_
_entity_poly.entity_id
_entity_poly.type
_entity_poly.pdbx_seq_one_letter_code
_entity_poly.pdbx_strand_id
1 'polypeptide(L)'
;MRCSGTFRLLQGQQGSIMLIALIFMVLLTLIGMVAANTSTLETMIASADANKRGAFYAAEAGVDHAVALLKPLFIANNQSQLAIRVTKDETKEVNLSWSFALNGSAGVASAKTPTTNSGWRGKFDAGAPWITDYNLGNGYSYSVRVWNNNDGYGATTDNDATVIIGALATGPSNTRAAIEVSLFGDLTNISPAITYTAQAGGGSGKNYNASDVGAISQTNVNSMISAGSP
;
A
#
# COMPACT_ATOMS: atom_id res chain seq x y z
N MET A 1 -74.59 -56.44 40.66
CA MET A 1 -73.39 -56.67 39.83
C MET A 1 -72.50 -55.44 39.89
N ARG A 2 -71.37 -55.50 40.61
CA ARG A 2 -70.33 -54.47 40.57
C ARG A 2 -68.98 -55.18 40.59
N CYS A 3 -68.33 -55.24 39.42
CA CYS A 3 -66.93 -55.67 39.32
C CYS A 3 -66.05 -54.50 39.75
N SER A 4 -65.32 -54.70 40.85
CA SER A 4 -64.22 -53.82 41.27
C SER A 4 -62.92 -54.44 40.77
N GLY A 5 -62.40 -53.91 39.66
CA GLY A 5 -61.07 -54.24 39.16
C GLY A 5 -60.03 -53.37 39.87
N THR A 6 -59.34 -53.92 40.86
CA THR A 6 -58.20 -53.28 41.52
C THR A 6 -57.00 -53.20 40.58
N PHE A 7 -56.66 -51.99 40.16
CA PHE A 7 -55.43 -51.63 39.45
C PHE A 7 -54.20 -51.91 40.35
N ARG A 8 -53.57 -53.08 40.19
CA ARG A 8 -52.22 -53.37 40.72
C ARG A 8 -51.21 -53.30 39.58
N LEU A 9 -50.76 -52.08 39.24
CA LEU A 9 -49.71 -51.86 38.23
C LEU A 9 -48.61 -50.87 38.65
N LEU A 10 -48.65 -50.31 39.87
CA LEU A 10 -47.82 -49.15 40.22
C LEU A 10 -46.51 -49.45 40.99
N GLN A 11 -46.31 -50.66 41.50
CA GLN A 11 -45.23 -50.94 42.47
C GLN A 11 -43.87 -51.27 41.84
N GLY A 12 -43.79 -51.40 40.51
CA GLY A 12 -42.54 -51.62 39.77
C GLY A 12 -42.07 -50.44 38.91
N GLN A 13 -42.84 -49.34 38.82
CA GLN A 13 -42.55 -48.22 37.91
C GLN A 13 -41.74 -47.09 38.55
N GLN A 14 -41.66 -47.02 39.90
CA GLN A 14 -40.89 -45.97 40.57
C GLN A 14 -39.37 -46.06 40.31
N GLY A 15 -38.82 -47.28 40.21
CA GLY A 15 -37.40 -47.47 39.92
C GLY A 15 -36.99 -47.10 38.49
N SER A 16 -37.87 -47.34 37.50
CA SER A 16 -37.58 -47.01 36.10
C SER A 16 -37.62 -45.50 35.83
N ILE A 17 -38.48 -44.74 36.52
CA ILE A 17 -38.54 -43.28 36.42
C ILE A 17 -37.21 -42.65 36.88
N MET A 18 -36.61 -43.16 37.96
CA MET A 18 -35.32 -42.67 38.45
C MET A 18 -34.19 -42.92 37.45
N LEU A 19 -34.15 -44.10 36.84
CA LEU A 19 -33.16 -44.44 35.80
C LEU A 19 -33.32 -43.53 34.57
N ILE A 20 -34.56 -43.34 34.11
CA ILE A 20 -34.87 -42.48 32.98
C ILE A 20 -34.44 -41.03 33.27
N ALA A 21 -34.74 -40.51 34.46
CA ALA A 21 -34.32 -39.17 34.87
C ALA A 21 -32.79 -39.01 34.88
N LEU A 22 -32.05 -40.01 35.36
CA LEU A 22 -30.59 -40.01 35.37
C LEU A 22 -30.01 -40.02 33.94
N ILE A 23 -30.57 -40.84 33.05
CA ILE A 23 -30.17 -40.88 31.63
C ILE A 23 -30.42 -39.50 30.98
N PHE A 24 -31.59 -38.90 31.19
CA PHE A 24 -31.87 -37.55 30.68
C PHE A 24 -30.94 -36.49 31.24
N MET A 25 -30.60 -36.55 32.54
CA MET A 25 -29.64 -35.63 33.15
C MET A 25 -28.25 -35.75 32.52
N VAL A 26 -27.77 -36.97 32.30
CA VAL A 26 -26.47 -37.21 31.64
C VAL A 26 -26.50 -36.71 30.19
N LEU A 27 -27.57 -36.96 29.45
CA LEU A 27 -27.72 -36.49 28.07
C LEU A 27 -27.74 -34.96 28.00
N LEU A 28 -28.49 -34.29 28.86
CA LEU A 28 -28.53 -32.82 28.94
C LEU A 28 -27.17 -32.23 29.29
N THR A 29 -26.42 -32.88 30.20
CA THR A 29 -25.08 -32.45 30.58
C THR A 29 -24.11 -32.59 29.41
N LEU A 30 -24.18 -33.69 28.65
CA LEU A 30 -23.36 -33.91 27.47
C LEU A 30 -23.68 -32.89 26.37
N ILE A 31 -24.96 -32.60 26.13
CA ILE A 31 -25.38 -31.56 25.19
C ILE A 31 -24.87 -30.18 25.64
N GLY A 32 -25.00 -29.85 26.93
CA GLY A 32 -24.51 -28.59 27.49
C GLY A 32 -23.00 -28.43 27.34
N MET A 33 -22.22 -29.49 27.57
CA MET A 33 -20.78 -29.49 27.38
C MET A 33 -20.38 -29.31 25.91
N VAL A 34 -21.04 -30.04 25.00
CA VAL A 34 -20.80 -29.90 23.56
C VAL A 34 -21.14 -28.49 23.08
N ALA A 35 -22.26 -27.92 23.53
CA ALA A 35 -22.65 -26.55 23.19
C ALA A 35 -21.64 -25.51 23.70
N ALA A 36 -21.14 -25.65 24.94
CA ALA A 36 -20.12 -24.75 25.49
C ALA A 36 -18.79 -24.84 24.72
N ASN A 37 -18.38 -26.05 24.34
CA ASN A 37 -17.17 -26.26 23.53
C ASN A 37 -17.31 -25.64 22.14
N THR A 38 -18.45 -25.85 21.46
CA THR A 38 -18.73 -25.24 20.15
C THR A 38 -18.69 -23.72 20.23
N SER A 39 -19.32 -23.12 21.25
CA SER A 39 -19.31 -21.66 21.44
C SER A 39 -17.89 -21.09 21.65
N THR A 40 -17.03 -21.82 22.37
CA THR A 40 -15.63 -21.44 22.57
C THR A 40 -14.87 -21.46 21.23
N LEU A 41 -15.06 -22.51 20.43
CA LEU A 41 -14.44 -22.63 19.10
C LEU A 41 -14.91 -21.53 18.15
N GLU A 42 -16.20 -21.22 18.12
CA GLU A 42 -16.75 -20.14 17.30
C GLU A 42 -16.15 -18.78 17.68
N THR A 43 -16.00 -18.53 18.98
CA THR A 43 -15.37 -17.30 19.49
C THR A 43 -13.89 -17.21 19.06
N MET A 44 -13.15 -18.33 19.13
CA MET A 44 -11.77 -18.38 18.67
C MET A 44 -11.65 -18.14 17.16
N ILE A 45 -12.54 -18.75 16.36
CA ILE A 45 -12.58 -18.56 14.90
C ILE A 45 -12.89 -17.10 14.57
N ALA A 46 -13.91 -16.51 15.23
CA ALA A 46 -14.29 -15.12 15.03
C ALA A 46 -13.14 -14.16 15.39
N SER A 47 -12.41 -14.42 16.48
CA SER A 47 -11.25 -13.63 16.87
C SER A 47 -10.10 -13.74 15.87
N ALA A 48 -9.79 -14.96 15.41
CA ALA A 48 -8.75 -15.18 14.41
C ALA A 48 -9.09 -14.49 13.07
N ASP A 49 -10.35 -14.54 12.66
CA ASP A 49 -10.82 -13.89 11.44
C ASP A 49 -10.78 -12.36 11.54
N ALA A 50 -11.20 -11.80 12.68
CA ALA A 50 -11.08 -10.37 12.96
C ALA A 50 -9.61 -9.89 12.92
N ASN A 51 -8.69 -10.66 13.51
CA ASN A 51 -7.27 -10.32 13.48
C ASN A 51 -6.67 -10.39 12.07
N LYS A 52 -7.10 -11.34 11.24
CA LYS A 52 -6.66 -11.44 9.82
C LYS A 52 -7.12 -10.25 9.01
N ARG A 53 -8.39 -9.84 9.17
CA ARG A 53 -8.94 -8.64 8.52
C ARG A 53 -8.21 -7.38 8.98
N GLY A 54 -7.95 -7.25 10.28
CA GLY A 54 -7.18 -6.14 10.83
C GLY A 54 -5.75 -6.08 10.27
N ALA A 55 -5.06 -7.22 10.16
CA ALA A 55 -3.74 -7.28 9.56
C ALA A 55 -3.77 -6.92 8.07
N PHE A 56 -4.80 -7.35 7.34
CA PHE A 56 -4.97 -6.97 5.93
C PHE A 56 -5.14 -5.46 5.76
N TYR A 57 -6.01 -4.82 6.54
CA TYR A 57 -6.16 -3.36 6.52
C TYR A 57 -4.88 -2.62 6.91
N ALA A 58 -4.11 -3.16 7.86
CA ALA A 58 -2.80 -2.61 8.20
C ALA A 58 -1.80 -2.70 7.03
N ALA A 59 -1.84 -3.78 6.23
CA ALA A 59 -1.00 -3.91 5.04
C ALA A 59 -1.44 -2.92 3.95
N GLU A 60 -2.74 -2.74 3.74
CA GLU A 60 -3.31 -1.78 2.78
C GLU A 60 -2.91 -0.34 3.13
N ALA A 61 -3.05 0.03 4.41
CA ALA A 61 -2.58 1.32 4.91
C ALA A 61 -1.07 1.53 4.67
N GLY A 62 -0.28 0.46 4.72
CA GLY A 62 1.14 0.51 4.37
C GLY A 62 1.37 0.85 2.89
N VAL A 63 0.64 0.21 1.98
CA VAL A 63 0.72 0.53 0.54
C VAL A 63 0.34 1.99 0.30
N ASP A 64 -0.77 2.46 0.86
CA ASP A 64 -1.23 3.84 0.70
C ASP A 64 -0.21 4.85 1.23
N HIS A 65 0.38 4.58 2.40
CA HIS A 65 1.42 5.43 2.98
C HIS A 65 2.66 5.48 2.07
N ALA A 66 3.11 4.34 1.54
CA ALA A 66 4.24 4.31 0.62
C ALA A 66 3.95 5.04 -0.69
N VAL A 67 2.76 4.89 -1.27
CA VAL A 67 2.36 5.64 -2.47
C VAL A 67 2.36 7.15 -2.22
N ALA A 68 1.87 7.59 -1.06
CA ALA A 68 1.89 9.00 -0.68
C ALA A 68 3.31 9.58 -0.57
N LEU A 69 4.27 8.78 -0.06
CA LEU A 69 5.68 9.18 0.02
C LEU A 69 6.38 9.16 -1.35
N LEU A 70 6.09 8.15 -2.16
CA LEU A 70 6.76 7.89 -3.43
C LEU A 70 6.32 8.85 -4.54
N LYS A 71 5.04 9.23 -4.56
CA LYS A 71 4.47 10.10 -5.60
C LYS A 71 5.22 11.44 -5.81
N PRO A 72 5.46 12.28 -4.78
CA PRO A 72 6.19 13.53 -4.97
C PRO A 72 7.63 13.31 -5.43
N LEU A 73 8.27 12.24 -4.96
CA LEU A 73 9.64 11.89 -5.35
C LEU A 73 9.70 11.41 -6.80
N PHE A 74 8.72 10.64 -7.25
CA PHE A 74 8.60 10.23 -8.64
C PHE A 74 8.49 11.44 -9.56
N ILE A 75 7.63 12.40 -9.23
CA ILE A 75 7.50 13.64 -9.98
C ILE A 75 8.84 14.38 -10.01
N ALA A 76 9.46 14.60 -8.85
CA ALA A 76 10.73 15.35 -8.73
C ALA A 76 11.88 14.73 -9.54
N ASN A 77 12.04 13.41 -9.51
CA ASN A 77 13.12 12.71 -10.21
C ASN A 77 12.89 12.62 -11.73
N ASN A 78 11.64 12.75 -12.18
CA ASN A 78 11.28 12.63 -13.60
C ASN A 78 10.88 13.98 -14.24
N GLN A 79 11.05 15.12 -13.55
CA GLN A 79 10.67 16.43 -14.10
C GLN A 79 11.38 16.77 -15.42
N SER A 80 12.64 16.38 -15.59
CA SER A 80 13.38 16.63 -16.83
C SER A 80 12.77 15.89 -18.04
N GLN A 81 12.09 14.77 -17.80
CA GLN A 81 11.45 13.96 -18.84
C GLN A 81 10.13 14.58 -19.33
N LEU A 82 9.49 15.44 -18.53
CA LEU A 82 8.32 16.24 -18.94
C LEU A 82 8.67 17.16 -20.13
N ALA A 83 9.83 17.80 -20.07
CA ALA A 83 10.28 18.73 -21.12
C ALA A 83 10.58 18.02 -22.45
N ILE A 84 11.03 16.75 -22.38
CA ILE A 84 11.32 15.91 -23.54
C ILE A 84 10.01 15.49 -24.24
N ARG A 85 8.96 15.12 -23.48
CA ARG A 85 7.63 14.81 -24.03
C ARG A 85 7.03 15.95 -24.84
N VAL A 86 7.28 17.21 -24.44
CA VAL A 86 6.74 18.40 -25.11
C VAL A 86 7.49 18.71 -26.41
N THR A 87 8.74 18.27 -26.56
CA THR A 87 9.62 18.80 -27.62
C THR A 87 9.81 17.93 -28.86
N LYS A 88 9.78 16.58 -28.80
CA LYS A 88 9.99 15.77 -30.02
C LYS A 88 9.38 14.37 -29.95
N ASP A 89 8.65 14.04 -31.01
CA ASP A 89 8.57 12.70 -31.61
C ASP A 89 7.88 11.63 -30.73
N GLU A 90 6.64 11.27 -31.07
CA GLU A 90 5.83 10.21 -30.42
C GLU A 90 6.50 8.82 -30.43
N THR A 91 7.64 8.68 -31.10
CA THR A 91 8.42 7.45 -31.23
C THR A 91 9.55 7.29 -30.20
N LYS A 92 9.89 8.33 -29.43
CA LYS A 92 10.88 8.20 -28.33
C LYS A 92 10.19 7.88 -27.01
N GLU A 93 10.38 6.65 -26.56
CA GLU A 93 9.94 6.22 -25.24
C GLU A 93 10.50 7.14 -24.15
N VAL A 94 9.58 7.67 -23.36
CA VAL A 94 9.91 8.54 -22.24
C VAL A 94 10.33 7.63 -21.13
N ASN A 95 11.62 7.67 -20.82
CA ASN A 95 12.22 6.80 -19.82
C ASN A 95 11.94 7.35 -18.42
N LEU A 96 10.68 7.21 -17.99
CA LEU A 96 10.29 7.45 -16.60
C LEU A 96 10.88 6.33 -15.76
N SER A 97 11.53 6.71 -14.66
CA SER A 97 12.29 5.76 -13.86
C SER A 97 11.96 5.87 -12.38
N TRP A 98 11.82 4.71 -11.75
CA TRP A 98 11.79 4.51 -10.32
C TRP A 98 13.16 4.20 -9.71
N SER A 99 14.26 4.33 -10.47
CA SER A 99 15.60 4.01 -9.96
C SER A 99 15.92 4.73 -8.64
N PHE A 100 15.41 5.96 -8.43
CA PHE A 100 15.55 6.70 -7.18
C PHE A 100 15.02 5.95 -5.95
N ALA A 101 14.00 5.11 -6.14
CA ALA A 101 13.37 4.34 -5.09
C ALA A 101 14.02 2.98 -4.82
N LEU A 102 14.97 2.60 -5.66
CA LEU A 102 15.61 1.30 -5.65
C LEU A 102 17.11 1.38 -5.37
N ASN A 103 17.79 2.44 -5.82
CA ASN A 103 19.26 2.55 -5.73
C ASN A 103 19.75 3.17 -4.41
N GLY A 104 18.85 3.68 -3.57
CA GLY A 104 19.16 4.32 -2.30
C GLY A 104 19.45 5.82 -2.36
N SER A 105 19.30 6.47 -3.53
CA SER A 105 19.45 7.93 -3.66
C SER A 105 18.41 8.71 -2.85
N ALA A 106 17.26 8.11 -2.56
CA ALA A 106 16.22 8.69 -1.70
C ALA A 106 16.51 8.56 -0.19
N GLY A 107 17.70 8.10 0.22
CA GLY A 107 18.08 7.96 1.63
C GLY A 107 17.60 6.66 2.30
N VAL A 108 17.02 5.74 1.53
CA VAL A 108 16.72 4.37 1.94
C VAL A 108 17.83 3.42 1.50
N ALA A 109 17.92 2.23 2.12
CA ALA A 109 18.87 1.22 1.65
C ALA A 109 18.49 0.73 0.24
N SER A 110 19.49 0.45 -0.60
CA SER A 110 19.26 -0.03 -1.96
C SER A 110 18.60 -1.42 -1.97
N ALA A 111 17.72 -1.63 -2.95
CA ALA A 111 17.21 -2.95 -3.31
C ALA A 111 18.36 -3.86 -3.75
N LYS A 112 18.19 -5.16 -3.52
CA LYS A 112 19.15 -6.21 -3.83
C LYS A 112 18.52 -7.20 -4.81
N THR A 113 19.35 -7.89 -5.57
CA THR A 113 18.87 -9.00 -6.38
C THR A 113 18.37 -10.12 -5.46
N PRO A 114 17.08 -10.49 -5.52
CA PRO A 114 16.58 -11.62 -4.76
C PRO A 114 17.28 -12.91 -5.20
N THR A 115 17.46 -13.86 -4.28
CA THR A 115 17.98 -15.19 -4.62
C THR A 115 17.06 -15.86 -5.64
N THR A 116 17.63 -16.61 -6.59
CA THR A 116 16.85 -17.35 -7.60
C THR A 116 15.77 -18.20 -6.93
N ASN A 117 14.55 -18.20 -7.48
CA ASN A 117 13.38 -18.88 -6.94
C ASN A 117 12.96 -18.42 -5.53
N SER A 118 13.36 -17.23 -5.09
CA SER A 118 12.77 -16.64 -3.90
C SER A 118 11.27 -16.44 -4.12
N GLY A 119 10.45 -17.06 -3.28
CA GLY A 119 9.04 -16.71 -3.18
C GLY A 119 8.85 -15.26 -2.77
N TRP A 120 7.59 -14.84 -2.59
CA TRP A 120 7.23 -13.47 -2.20
C TRP A 120 8.11 -12.89 -1.07
N ARG A 121 8.37 -13.68 -0.03
CA ARG A 121 9.15 -13.24 1.13
C ARG A 121 10.58 -12.84 0.78
N GLY A 122 11.27 -13.58 -0.08
CA GLY A 122 12.65 -13.24 -0.43
C GLY A 122 12.73 -12.03 -1.36
N LYS A 123 11.72 -11.81 -2.22
CA LYS A 123 11.58 -10.57 -2.99
C LYS A 123 11.36 -9.37 -2.06
N PHE A 124 10.43 -9.51 -1.10
CA PHE A 124 10.18 -8.51 -0.08
C PHE A 124 11.48 -8.18 0.67
N ASP A 125 12.16 -9.16 1.25
CA ASP A 125 13.38 -8.92 2.05
C ASP A 125 14.54 -8.31 1.24
N ALA A 126 14.58 -8.56 -0.08
CA ALA A 126 15.53 -7.97 -1.01
C ALA A 126 15.15 -6.56 -1.48
N GLY A 127 13.88 -6.16 -1.36
CA GLY A 127 13.42 -4.82 -1.74
C GLY A 127 13.97 -3.70 -0.84
N ALA A 128 14.02 -2.49 -1.39
CA ALA A 128 14.41 -1.27 -0.70
C ALA A 128 13.41 -0.97 0.45
N PRO A 129 13.87 -0.81 1.71
CA PRO A 129 13.01 -0.61 2.86
C PRO A 129 12.57 0.85 2.99
N TRP A 130 11.33 1.13 2.58
CA TRP A 130 10.76 2.47 2.62
C TRP A 130 10.07 2.79 3.94
N ILE A 131 9.41 1.79 4.53
CA ILE A 131 8.79 1.92 5.84
C ILE A 131 9.14 0.67 6.64
N THR A 132 9.63 0.84 7.87
CA THR A 132 10.04 -0.26 8.74
C THR A 132 9.30 -0.18 10.06
N ASP A 133 8.60 -1.26 10.41
CA ASP A 133 7.92 -1.46 11.69
C ASP A 133 7.05 -0.29 12.15
N TYR A 134 6.31 0.32 11.21
CA TYR A 134 5.39 1.40 11.53
C TYR A 134 4.25 0.86 12.40
N ASN A 135 4.08 1.45 13.59
CA ASN A 135 3.08 1.03 14.56
C ASN A 135 1.76 1.79 14.34
N LEU A 136 0.68 1.07 14.07
CA LEU A 136 -0.68 1.61 13.94
C LEU A 136 -1.43 1.65 15.28
N GLY A 137 -0.87 1.06 16.34
CA GLY A 137 -1.53 0.82 17.61
C GLY A 137 -2.30 -0.50 17.63
N ASN A 138 -2.85 -0.84 18.80
CA ASN A 138 -3.66 -2.05 19.03
C ASN A 138 -2.99 -3.37 18.59
N GLY A 139 -1.66 -3.43 18.65
CA GLY A 139 -0.88 -4.60 18.26
C GLY A 139 -0.73 -4.79 16.75
N TYR A 140 -1.10 -3.80 15.94
CA TYR A 140 -0.88 -3.80 14.49
C TYR A 140 0.34 -2.95 14.11
N SER A 141 1.19 -3.51 13.26
CA SER A 141 2.29 -2.81 12.63
C SER A 141 2.45 -3.25 11.18
N TYR A 142 3.15 -2.46 10.37
CA TYR A 142 3.51 -2.86 9.01
C TYR A 142 4.90 -2.37 8.60
N SER A 143 5.46 -3.06 7.61
CA SER A 143 6.67 -2.66 6.90
C SER A 143 6.39 -2.67 5.40
N VAL A 144 6.99 -1.73 4.68
CA VAL A 144 6.84 -1.59 3.23
C VAL A 144 8.19 -1.61 2.55
N ARG A 145 8.27 -2.38 1.47
CA ARG A 145 9.45 -2.50 0.64
C ARG A 145 9.10 -2.36 -0.83
N VAL A 146 10.04 -1.83 -1.60
CA VAL A 146 9.87 -1.58 -3.04
C VAL A 146 10.95 -2.33 -3.80
N TRP A 147 10.59 -2.99 -4.90
CA TRP A 147 11.55 -3.67 -5.76
C TRP A 147 11.16 -3.58 -7.24
N ASN A 148 12.16 -3.74 -8.11
CA ASN A 148 11.95 -3.77 -9.56
C ASN A 148 11.10 -5.00 -9.96
N ASN A 149 10.24 -4.85 -10.97
CA ASN A 149 9.45 -5.93 -11.56
C ASN A 149 10.30 -6.96 -12.36
N ASN A 150 11.62 -6.71 -12.46
CA ASN A 150 12.62 -7.55 -13.12
C ASN A 150 12.43 -7.62 -14.65
N ASP A 151 12.32 -6.45 -15.25
CA ASP A 151 12.30 -6.16 -16.70
C ASP A 151 13.66 -6.35 -17.43
N GLY A 152 14.74 -6.67 -16.71
CA GLY A 152 16.05 -6.98 -17.28
C GLY A 152 17.19 -6.04 -16.86
N TYR A 153 16.93 -5.00 -16.05
CA TYR A 153 17.94 -3.99 -15.69
C TYR A 153 18.48 -4.11 -14.25
N GLY A 154 18.26 -5.25 -13.59
CA GLY A 154 18.73 -5.53 -12.24
C GLY A 154 17.82 -4.93 -11.15
N ALA A 155 18.23 -5.08 -9.88
CA ALA A 155 17.36 -4.75 -8.75
C ALA A 155 17.25 -3.24 -8.42
N THR A 156 18.24 -2.45 -8.83
CA THR A 156 18.38 -1.02 -8.46
C THR A 156 18.00 -0.06 -9.57
N THR A 157 17.71 -0.56 -10.77
CA THR A 157 17.47 0.23 -11.96
C THR A 157 16.10 -0.13 -12.52
N ASP A 158 15.33 0.88 -12.86
CA ASP A 158 14.00 0.77 -13.45
C ASP A 158 13.98 1.55 -14.77
N ASN A 159 13.42 0.96 -15.83
CA ASN A 159 13.44 1.53 -17.18
C ASN A 159 12.08 1.43 -17.90
N ASP A 160 11.06 0.87 -17.26
CA ASP A 160 9.71 0.70 -17.80
C ASP A 160 8.63 1.42 -16.95
N ALA A 161 9.07 2.25 -16.00
CA ALA A 161 8.23 3.00 -15.07
C ALA A 161 7.35 2.12 -14.16
N THR A 162 7.71 0.86 -13.96
CA THR A 162 6.90 -0.09 -13.19
C THR A 162 7.68 -0.70 -12.03
N VAL A 163 7.23 -0.43 -10.81
CA VAL A 163 7.78 -1.05 -9.60
C VAL A 163 6.74 -1.83 -8.82
N ILE A 164 7.22 -2.74 -7.98
CA ILE A 164 6.40 -3.49 -7.06
C ILE A 164 6.53 -2.89 -5.66
N ILE A 165 5.38 -2.62 -5.03
CA ILE A 165 5.28 -2.25 -3.62
C ILE A 165 4.75 -3.47 -2.87
N GLY A 166 5.53 -3.96 -1.91
CA GLY A 166 5.10 -4.99 -0.98
C GLY A 166 4.91 -4.41 0.41
N ALA A 167 3.74 -4.65 1.00
CA ALA A 167 3.46 -4.35 2.39
C ALA A 167 3.30 -5.66 3.18
N LEU A 168 3.93 -5.72 4.34
CA LEU A 168 3.77 -6.81 5.31
C LEU A 168 3.25 -6.23 6.61
N ALA A 169 2.07 -6.66 7.03
CA ALA A 169 1.53 -6.33 8.33
C ALA A 169 1.63 -7.49 9.31
N THR A 170 1.82 -7.13 10.57
CA THR A 170 1.74 -8.04 11.72
C THR A 170 0.70 -7.48 12.68
N GLY A 171 -0.20 -8.34 13.15
CA GLY A 171 -1.25 -8.04 14.11
C GLY A 171 -1.12 -8.86 15.39
N PRO A 172 -2.11 -8.78 16.30
CA PRO A 172 -2.16 -9.59 17.50
C PRO A 172 -2.04 -11.09 17.22
N SER A 173 -1.46 -11.82 18.20
CA SER A 173 -1.25 -13.27 18.11
C SER A 173 -0.42 -13.71 16.89
N ASN A 174 0.51 -12.85 16.44
CA ASN A 174 1.36 -13.09 15.27
C ASN A 174 0.55 -13.32 13.97
N THR A 175 -0.63 -12.72 13.87
CA THR A 175 -1.41 -12.73 12.63
C THR A 175 -0.69 -11.89 11.60
N ARG A 176 -0.60 -12.36 10.35
CA ARG A 176 0.15 -11.65 9.29
C ARG A 176 -0.69 -11.55 8.04
N ALA A 177 -0.56 -10.42 7.36
CA ALA A 177 -1.09 -10.22 6.03
C ALA A 177 -0.02 -9.57 5.16
N ALA A 178 -0.01 -9.92 3.89
CA ALA A 178 0.91 -9.41 2.92
C ALA A 178 0.12 -8.95 1.70
N ILE A 179 0.47 -7.77 1.18
CA ILE A 179 -0.09 -7.22 -0.05
C ILE A 179 1.07 -6.89 -0.97
N GLU A 180 0.87 -7.17 -2.26
CA GLU A 180 1.78 -6.81 -3.34
C GLU A 180 0.99 -6.05 -4.40
N VAL A 181 1.50 -4.89 -4.81
CA VAL A 181 0.88 -4.05 -5.83
C VAL A 181 1.93 -3.65 -6.85
N SER A 182 1.59 -3.77 -8.13
CA SER A 182 2.36 -3.17 -9.21
C SER A 182 1.94 -1.71 -9.39
N LEU A 183 2.91 -0.81 -9.37
CA LEU A 183 2.71 0.62 -9.55
C LEU A 183 3.36 1.06 -10.85
N PHE A 184 2.53 1.57 -11.77
CA PHE A 184 2.99 2.22 -12.99
C PHE A 184 3.03 3.73 -12.81
N GLY A 185 4.15 4.34 -13.14
CA GLY A 185 4.35 5.78 -13.10
C GLY A 185 4.14 6.40 -14.46
N ASP A 186 3.21 7.35 -14.57
CA ASP A 186 3.04 8.17 -15.77
C ASP A 186 2.92 9.65 -15.38
N LEU A 187 3.40 10.50 -16.28
CA LEU A 187 3.34 11.95 -16.16
C LEU A 187 2.42 12.60 -17.21
N THR A 188 1.53 11.84 -17.86
CA THR A 188 0.50 12.40 -18.75
C THR A 188 -0.43 13.35 -17.97
N ASN A 189 -0.81 14.47 -18.59
CA ASN A 189 -1.71 15.49 -18.04
C ASN A 189 -1.24 16.22 -16.76
N ILE A 190 0.03 16.10 -16.37
CA ILE A 190 0.59 17.01 -15.36
C ILE A 190 0.78 18.35 -16.04
N SER A 191 -0.15 19.29 -15.80
CA SER A 191 0.05 20.67 -16.22
C SER A 191 1.43 21.15 -15.75
N PRO A 192 2.23 21.81 -16.59
CA PRO A 192 3.56 22.34 -16.23
C PRO A 192 3.51 23.47 -15.18
N ALA A 193 2.41 23.61 -14.46
CA ALA A 193 2.17 24.61 -13.43
C ALA A 193 3.01 24.40 -12.15
N ILE A 194 3.87 23.38 -12.09
CA ILE A 194 4.83 23.22 -10.97
C ILE A 194 6.11 24.06 -11.19
N THR A 195 6.32 24.66 -12.36
CA THR A 195 7.58 25.40 -12.66
C THR A 195 7.43 26.87 -13.05
N TYR A 196 6.24 27.50 -12.93
CA TYR A 196 6.10 28.95 -13.09
C TYR A 196 5.86 29.68 -11.77
N THR A 197 6.89 29.76 -10.92
CA THR A 197 6.91 30.76 -9.82
C THR A 197 7.18 32.19 -10.31
N ALA A 198 7.40 32.42 -11.62
CA ALA A 198 7.60 33.76 -12.16
C ALA A 198 6.34 34.64 -12.19
N GLN A 199 5.15 34.11 -11.85
CA GLN A 199 3.90 34.88 -11.92
C GLN A 199 2.94 34.66 -10.74
N ALA A 200 3.41 34.15 -9.60
CA ALA A 200 2.69 34.22 -8.33
C ALA A 200 2.87 35.62 -7.68
N GLY A 201 2.54 36.65 -8.44
CA GLY A 201 2.69 38.07 -8.09
C GLY A 201 2.05 38.99 -9.12
N GLY A 202 0.99 38.51 -9.80
CA GLY A 202 0.22 39.26 -10.77
C GLY A 202 -0.73 40.27 -10.10
N GLY A 203 -0.16 41.26 -9.41
CA GLY A 203 -0.87 42.52 -9.19
C GLY A 203 -1.17 43.20 -10.52
N SER A 204 -2.26 43.97 -10.56
CA SER A 204 -2.66 44.78 -11.71
C SER A 204 -1.58 45.81 -12.05
N GLY A 205 -0.64 45.45 -12.92
CA GLY A 205 0.49 46.31 -13.27
C GLY A 205 1.49 45.75 -14.28
N LYS A 206 1.22 44.59 -14.91
CA LYS A 206 2.03 44.06 -16.01
C LYS A 206 1.36 44.33 -17.36
N ASN A 207 1.13 45.60 -17.65
CA ASN A 207 1.08 46.09 -19.02
C ASN A 207 2.53 46.37 -19.43
N TYR A 208 2.93 45.90 -20.62
CA TYR A 208 4.27 46.05 -21.20
C TYR A 208 4.66 47.52 -21.54
N ASN A 209 4.15 48.49 -20.79
CA ASN A 209 4.38 49.93 -20.95
C ASN A 209 5.12 50.57 -19.76
N ALA A 210 5.58 49.78 -18.79
CA ALA A 210 6.40 50.30 -17.70
C ALA A 210 7.90 50.19 -18.04
N SER A 211 8.37 51.21 -18.75
CA SER A 211 9.74 51.76 -18.69
C SER A 211 10.89 50.88 -19.20
N ASP A 212 10.93 50.60 -20.50
CA ASP A 212 12.21 50.48 -21.20
C ASP A 212 12.48 51.82 -21.92
N VAL A 213 13.18 52.73 -21.25
CA VAL A 213 13.67 53.98 -21.85
C VAL A 213 14.86 53.63 -22.73
N GLY A 214 14.55 53.19 -23.95
CA GLY A 214 15.53 53.02 -25.02
C GLY A 214 15.61 51.59 -25.54
N ALA A 215 14.63 51.19 -26.34
CA ALA A 215 14.78 50.05 -27.23
C ALA A 215 16.09 50.23 -28.04
N ILE A 216 17.05 49.31 -27.88
CA ILE A 216 18.27 49.30 -28.68
C ILE A 216 17.87 49.03 -30.14
N SER A 217 17.83 50.10 -30.93
CA SER A 217 17.62 50.02 -32.37
C SER A 217 18.86 49.45 -33.06
N GLN A 218 18.68 48.70 -34.15
CA GLN A 218 19.73 48.19 -35.03
C GLN A 218 20.75 49.29 -35.44
N THR A 219 20.33 50.55 -35.47
CA THR A 219 21.19 51.72 -35.71
C THR A 219 22.30 51.89 -34.65
N ASN A 220 22.03 51.55 -33.39
CA ASN A 220 22.99 51.64 -32.28
C ASN A 220 24.03 50.50 -32.32
N VAL A 221 23.70 49.38 -32.96
CA VAL A 221 24.63 48.26 -33.16
C VAL A 221 25.59 48.55 -34.31
N ASN A 222 25.10 49.20 -35.37
CA ASN A 222 25.93 49.54 -36.53
C ASN A 222 26.95 50.67 -36.27
N SER A 223 26.69 51.57 -35.31
CA SER A 223 27.64 52.64 -34.94
C SER A 223 28.83 52.14 -34.12
N MET A 224 28.71 51.02 -33.42
CA MET A 224 29.81 50.42 -32.64
C MET A 224 30.81 49.66 -33.52
N ILE A 225 30.39 49.18 -34.69
CA ILE A 225 31.25 48.48 -35.66
C ILE A 225 32.15 49.48 -36.43
N SER A 226 31.75 50.77 -36.52
CA SER A 226 32.51 51.81 -37.23
C SER A 226 33.55 52.53 -36.36
N ALA A 227 33.61 52.27 -35.05
CA ALA A 227 34.57 52.90 -34.12
C ALA A 227 35.80 52.01 -33.83
N GLY A 228 35.90 50.84 -34.46
CA GLY A 228 36.94 49.84 -34.23
C GLY A 228 37.81 49.55 -35.46
N SER A 229 38.22 50.57 -36.20
CA SER A 229 39.31 50.45 -37.17
C SER A 229 40.27 51.64 -36.99
N PRO A 230 41.58 51.39 -36.81
CA PRO A 230 42.57 52.45 -36.61
C PRO A 230 42.68 53.39 -37.81
#